data_AF-A4J532-F1
#
_entry.id   AF-A4J532-F1
#
_cell.length_a   1.000
_cell.length_b   1.000
_cell.length_c   1.000
_cell.angle_alpha   90.00
_cell.angle_beta   90.00
_cell.angle_gamma   90.00
#
_symmetry.space_group_name_H-M   'P 1'
#
loop_
_entity.id
_entity.type
_entity.pdbx_description
1 polymer ?
#
loop_
_entity_poly.entity_id
_entity_poly.type
_entity_poly.pdbx_seq_one_letter_code
_entity_poly.pdbx_strand_id
1 'polypeptide(L)'
;MKDLAEKLSQWVKDEVEKAGAQGAVVGLSGGIDSSCVAALCKRAFPDNVLGVIMPCYSNPEDAADAKLLAKTLSVPYEEIELDEPFDWFIQRLTGQDYDIHSCDLSIVNIKPRLRMTTLYYYSNRHNYLVVGTTNKAEMVVGHYTKYGDGGADILPLANLAKSEVRALAKELGIPQRIIDKAPSAGLWFGHCDEKEMGISYEALDQYILTGDTLAEAKRTIQALEKKREHKRFMPPTPPVR
;
A
#
# COMPACT_ATOMS: atom_id res chain seq x y z
N MET A 1 -2.65 16.36 19.20
CA MET A 1 -2.91 15.25 18.27
C MET A 1 -3.93 15.58 17.16
N LYS A 2 -4.85 16.56 17.31
CA LYS A 2 -5.77 17.03 16.22
C LYS A 2 -5.08 17.75 15.03
N ASP A 3 -3.88 17.33 14.64
CA ASP A 3 -3.01 18.11 13.75
C ASP A 3 -2.34 17.22 12.68
N LEU A 4 -2.14 15.92 12.95
CA LEU A 4 -1.46 15.05 11.99
C LEU A 4 -2.33 14.80 10.74
N ALA A 5 -3.61 14.48 10.92
CA ALA A 5 -4.50 14.23 9.79
C ALA A 5 -4.67 15.48 8.90
N GLU A 6 -4.76 16.67 9.52
CA GLU A 6 -4.86 17.94 8.78
C GLU A 6 -3.57 18.25 8.02
N LYS A 7 -2.41 18.17 8.68
CA LYS A 7 -1.10 18.36 8.04
C LYS A 7 -0.85 17.41 6.88
N LEU A 8 -1.18 16.13 7.03
CA LEU A 8 -1.01 15.14 5.97
C LEU A 8 -1.98 15.37 4.82
N SER A 9 -3.23 15.75 5.10
CA SER A 9 -4.20 16.08 4.06
C SER A 9 -3.78 17.33 3.28
N GLN A 10 -3.27 18.36 3.98
CA GLN A 10 -2.73 19.55 3.34
C GLN A 10 -1.49 19.22 2.50
N TRP A 11 -0.58 18.39 2.99
CA TRP A 11 0.58 17.95 2.22
C TRP A 11 0.19 17.18 0.95
N VAL A 12 -0.81 16.29 1.02
CA VAL A 12 -1.35 15.60 -0.17
C VAL A 12 -1.90 16.63 -1.16
N LYS A 13 -2.64 17.64 -0.68
CA LYS A 13 -3.17 18.70 -1.53
C LYS A 13 -2.06 19.47 -2.24
N ASP A 14 -1.04 19.89 -1.49
CA ASP A 14 0.07 20.70 -2.00
C ASP A 14 0.87 19.94 -3.08
N GLU A 15 1.18 18.65 -2.88
CA GLU A 15 1.92 17.87 -3.88
C GLU A 15 1.11 17.59 -5.15
N VAL A 16 -0.20 17.34 -5.03
CA VAL A 16 -1.08 17.16 -6.20
C VAL A 16 -1.19 18.45 -7.01
N GLU A 17 -1.43 19.60 -6.35
CA GLU A 17 -1.53 20.90 -7.02
C GLU A 17 -0.20 21.32 -7.66
N LYS A 18 0.93 21.08 -6.98
CA LYS A 18 2.27 21.33 -7.51
C LYS A 18 2.59 20.53 -8.76
N ALA A 19 2.06 19.31 -8.88
CA ALA A 19 2.19 18.49 -10.09
C ALA A 19 1.27 18.95 -11.23
N GLY A 20 0.35 19.90 -11.00
CA GLY A 20 -0.67 20.30 -11.97
C GLY A 20 -1.77 19.25 -12.17
N ALA A 21 -1.89 18.30 -11.24
CA ALA A 21 -2.93 17.28 -11.24
C ALA A 21 -4.22 17.81 -10.61
N GLN A 22 -5.34 17.17 -10.90
CA GLN A 22 -6.68 17.59 -10.49
C GLN A 22 -7.20 16.87 -9.24
N GLY A 23 -6.53 15.80 -8.80
CA GLY A 23 -7.02 14.93 -7.73
C GLY A 23 -6.14 13.71 -7.49
N ALA A 24 -6.70 12.72 -6.81
CA ALA A 24 -6.00 11.53 -6.35
C ALA A 24 -6.73 10.24 -6.72
N VAL A 25 -5.97 9.21 -7.10
CA VAL A 25 -6.45 7.83 -7.22
C VAL A 25 -5.75 6.94 -6.19
N VAL A 26 -6.51 6.08 -5.51
CA VAL A 26 -6.02 5.24 -4.41
C VAL A 26 -6.54 3.81 -4.58
N GLY A 27 -5.65 2.82 -4.42
CA GLY A 27 -6.06 1.43 -4.32
C GLY A 27 -6.70 1.13 -2.96
N LEU A 28 -7.93 0.61 -2.95
CA LEU A 28 -8.65 0.24 -1.73
C LEU A 28 -8.55 -1.26 -1.49
N SER A 29 -7.70 -1.65 -0.54
CA SER A 29 -7.43 -3.06 -0.22
C SER A 29 -8.26 -3.63 0.95
N GLY A 30 -9.04 -2.79 1.64
CA GLY A 30 -9.70 -3.19 2.90
C GLY A 30 -8.74 -3.28 4.10
N GLY A 31 -7.50 -2.84 3.94
CA GLY A 31 -6.51 -2.70 5.01
C GLY A 31 -6.46 -1.29 5.59
N ILE A 32 -5.76 -1.14 6.71
CA ILE A 32 -5.68 0.13 7.43
C ILE A 32 -4.93 1.23 6.66
N ASP A 33 -3.85 0.89 5.94
CA ASP A 33 -3.01 1.89 5.27
C ASP A 33 -3.74 2.55 4.10
N SER A 34 -4.36 1.74 3.22
CA SER A 34 -5.20 2.24 2.13
C SER A 34 -6.40 3.02 2.64
N SER A 35 -6.95 2.63 3.80
CA SER A 35 -8.06 3.34 4.44
C SER A 35 -7.66 4.73 4.91
N CYS A 36 -6.51 4.86 5.58
CA CYS A 36 -5.97 6.15 5.98
C CYS A 36 -5.69 7.04 4.77
N VAL A 37 -5.05 6.50 3.73
CA VAL A 37 -4.75 7.26 2.51
C VAL A 37 -6.02 7.75 1.82
N ALA A 38 -7.05 6.91 1.68
CA ALA A 38 -8.32 7.30 1.08
C ALA A 38 -9.00 8.44 1.86
N ALA A 39 -8.98 8.39 3.20
CA ALA A 39 -9.52 9.45 4.03
C ALA A 39 -8.72 10.76 3.95
N LEU A 40 -7.38 10.69 3.89
CA LEU A 40 -6.53 11.87 3.66
C LEU A 40 -6.82 12.50 2.28
N CYS A 41 -6.92 11.68 1.23
CA CYS A 41 -7.23 12.15 -0.11
C CYS A 41 -8.64 12.76 -0.19
N LYS A 42 -9.64 12.16 0.46
CA LYS A 42 -11.01 12.70 0.51
C LYS A 42 -11.07 14.05 1.24
N ARG A 43 -10.25 14.24 2.29
CA ARG A 43 -10.14 15.54 2.98
C ARG A 43 -9.45 16.59 2.11
N ALA A 44 -8.39 16.21 1.40
CA ALA A 44 -7.65 17.09 0.49
C ALA A 44 -8.46 17.50 -0.74
N PHE A 45 -9.18 16.54 -1.32
CA PHE A 45 -9.96 16.66 -2.56
C PHE A 45 -11.35 16.03 -2.38
N PRO A 46 -12.32 16.76 -1.80
CA PRO A 46 -13.66 16.25 -1.55
C PRO A 46 -14.36 15.68 -2.79
N ASP A 47 -14.16 16.31 -3.95
CA ASP A 47 -14.85 15.95 -5.19
C ASP A 47 -13.95 15.22 -6.21
N ASN A 48 -12.62 15.24 -6.01
CA ASN A 48 -11.63 14.73 -6.97
C ASN A 48 -10.79 13.60 -6.38
N VAL A 49 -11.46 12.56 -5.87
CA VAL A 49 -10.83 11.34 -5.37
C VAL A 49 -11.52 10.13 -5.95
N LEU A 50 -10.73 9.15 -6.39
CA LEU A 50 -11.22 7.86 -6.86
C LEU A 50 -10.56 6.71 -6.09
N GLY A 51 -11.38 5.87 -5.46
CA GLY A 51 -10.95 4.57 -4.96
C GLY A 51 -11.00 3.51 -6.06
N VAL A 52 -10.08 2.56 -6.05
CA VAL A 52 -10.14 1.40 -6.95
C VAL A 52 -9.95 0.11 -6.15
N ILE A 53 -10.95 -0.75 -6.17
CA ILE A 53 -10.93 -2.07 -5.54
C ILE A 53 -10.48 -3.08 -6.60
N MET A 54 -9.41 -3.82 -6.33
CA MET A 54 -8.74 -4.65 -7.34
C MET A 54 -8.48 -6.07 -6.83
N PRO A 55 -9.54 -6.90 -6.67
CA PRO A 55 -9.38 -8.27 -6.24
C PRO A 55 -8.58 -9.06 -7.29
N CYS A 56 -7.71 -9.93 -6.80
CA CYS A 56 -6.94 -10.87 -7.60
C CYS A 56 -6.65 -12.11 -6.76
N TYR A 57 -7.51 -13.12 -6.82
CA TYR A 57 -7.53 -14.27 -5.89
C TYR A 57 -7.40 -13.83 -4.43
N SER A 58 -8.13 -12.77 -4.07
CA SER A 58 -8.06 -12.11 -2.77
C SER A 58 -9.18 -12.58 -1.85
N ASN A 59 -9.07 -12.35 -0.54
CA ASN A 59 -10.16 -12.68 0.38
C ASN A 59 -11.38 -11.80 0.07
N PRO A 60 -12.59 -12.36 -0.16
CA PRO A 60 -13.80 -11.56 -0.40
C PRO A 60 -14.11 -10.55 0.71
N GLU A 61 -13.68 -10.81 1.95
CA GLU A 61 -13.83 -9.86 3.06
C GLU A 61 -13.02 -8.57 2.84
N ASP A 62 -11.89 -8.63 2.13
CA ASP A 62 -11.07 -7.45 1.81
C ASP A 62 -11.85 -6.48 0.92
N ALA A 63 -12.52 -7.01 -0.11
CA ALA A 63 -13.38 -6.21 -0.98
C ALA A 63 -14.61 -5.67 -0.23
N ALA A 64 -15.19 -6.45 0.70
CA ALA A 64 -16.29 -5.99 1.54
C ALA A 64 -15.88 -4.84 2.47
N ASP A 65 -14.71 -4.94 3.10
CA ASP A 65 -14.14 -3.89 3.96
C ASP A 65 -13.79 -2.63 3.14
N ALA A 66 -13.25 -2.79 1.94
CA ALA A 66 -12.98 -1.69 1.01
C ALA A 66 -14.26 -0.94 0.59
N LYS A 67 -15.33 -1.67 0.26
CA LYS A 67 -16.65 -1.09 -0.06
C LYS A 67 -17.27 -0.40 1.15
N LEU A 68 -17.13 -0.97 2.34
CA LEU A 68 -17.60 -0.36 3.59
C LEU A 68 -16.91 0.99 3.79
N LEU A 69 -15.58 1.02 3.71
CA LEU A 69 -14.79 2.25 3.82
C LEU A 69 -15.23 3.30 2.80
N ALA A 70 -15.31 2.93 1.51
CA ALA A 70 -15.66 3.86 0.45
C ALA A 70 -17.03 4.51 0.71
N LYS A 71 -18.01 3.72 1.18
CA LYS A 71 -19.32 4.23 1.60
C LYS A 71 -19.23 5.13 2.83
N THR A 72 -18.49 4.74 3.86
CA THR A 72 -18.30 5.54 5.08
C THR A 72 -17.70 6.92 4.79
N LEU A 73 -16.73 6.98 3.87
CA LEU A 73 -16.04 8.23 3.51
C LEU A 73 -16.71 8.98 2.34
N SER A 74 -17.75 8.41 1.73
CA SER A 74 -18.33 8.94 0.49
C SER A 74 -17.28 9.16 -0.62
N VAL A 75 -16.39 8.19 -0.78
CA VAL A 75 -15.39 8.14 -1.85
C VAL A 75 -15.97 7.33 -3.02
N PRO A 76 -16.09 7.93 -4.23
CA PRO A 76 -16.41 7.17 -5.44
C PRO A 76 -15.40 6.04 -5.65
N TYR A 77 -15.86 4.88 -6.11
CA TYR A 77 -14.95 3.77 -6.39
C TYR A 77 -15.36 2.96 -7.61
N GLU A 78 -14.34 2.39 -8.25
CA GLU A 78 -14.47 1.35 -9.28
C GLU A 78 -14.00 0.00 -8.71
N GLU A 79 -14.56 -1.09 -9.22
CA GLU A 79 -14.14 -2.45 -8.87
C GLU A 79 -13.71 -3.19 -10.13
N ILE A 80 -12.44 -3.59 -10.18
CA ILE A 80 -11.81 -4.19 -11.34
C ILE A 80 -11.20 -5.52 -10.92
N GLU A 81 -11.86 -6.62 -11.27
CA GLU A 81 -11.32 -7.97 -11.04
C GLU A 81 -10.13 -8.24 -11.96
N LEU A 82 -9.04 -8.75 -11.38
CA LEU A 82 -7.78 -8.96 -12.09
C LEU A 82 -7.39 -10.44 -12.21
N ASP A 83 -8.33 -11.36 -11.95
CA ASP A 83 -8.08 -12.80 -12.03
C ASP A 83 -7.72 -13.22 -13.46
N GLU A 84 -8.57 -12.87 -14.45
CA GLU A 84 -8.33 -13.21 -15.87
C GLU A 84 -6.98 -12.68 -16.43
N PRO A 85 -6.61 -11.39 -16.29
CA PRO A 85 -5.32 -10.93 -16.78
C PRO A 85 -4.15 -11.56 -16.02
N PHE A 86 -4.31 -11.88 -14.74
CA PHE A 86 -3.29 -12.58 -13.97
C PHE A 86 -3.10 -14.01 -14.46
N ASP A 87 -4.17 -14.79 -14.62
CA ASP A 87 -4.15 -16.15 -15.15
C ASP A 87 -3.50 -16.22 -16.53
N TRP A 88 -3.83 -15.25 -17.38
CA TRP A 88 -3.21 -15.14 -18.70
C TRP A 88 -1.68 -15.04 -18.60
N PHE A 89 -1.15 -14.24 -17.67
CA PHE A 89 0.29 -14.17 -17.43
C PHE A 89 0.85 -15.50 -16.90
N ILE A 90 0.16 -16.15 -15.96
CA ILE A 90 0.64 -17.42 -15.38
C ILE A 90 0.74 -18.48 -16.46
N GLN A 91 -0.34 -18.71 -17.20
CA GLN A 91 -0.39 -19.69 -18.28
C GLN A 91 0.68 -19.41 -19.34
N ARG A 92 0.93 -18.14 -19.68
CA ARG A 92 1.96 -17.78 -20.66
C ARG A 92 3.39 -18.00 -20.17
N LEU A 93 3.65 -17.78 -18.89
CA LEU A 93 5.00 -17.85 -18.32
C LEU A 93 5.37 -19.28 -17.88
N THR A 94 4.42 -20.06 -17.40
CA THR A 94 4.65 -21.37 -16.78
C THR A 94 4.08 -22.54 -17.61
N GLY A 95 3.08 -22.27 -18.46
CA GLY A 95 2.31 -23.31 -19.15
C GLY A 95 1.31 -24.05 -18.24
N GLN A 96 1.06 -23.54 -17.03
CA GLN A 96 0.20 -24.14 -16.02
C GLN A 96 -0.81 -23.12 -15.48
N ASP A 97 -1.96 -23.60 -15.01
CA ASP A 97 -2.93 -22.79 -14.28
C ASP A 97 -2.38 -22.30 -12.93
N TYR A 98 -2.94 -21.22 -12.40
CA TYR A 98 -2.52 -20.67 -11.11
C TYR A 98 -2.89 -21.58 -9.94
N ASP A 99 -1.89 -21.90 -9.11
CA ASP A 99 -2.10 -22.49 -7.78
C ASP A 99 -2.24 -21.40 -6.72
N ILE A 100 -3.43 -21.30 -6.12
CA ILE A 100 -3.75 -20.33 -5.06
C ILE A 100 -2.90 -20.49 -3.79
N HIS A 101 -2.29 -21.66 -3.59
CA HIS A 101 -1.38 -21.95 -2.48
C HIS A 101 0.09 -21.65 -2.82
N SER A 102 0.39 -21.24 -4.05
CA SER A 102 1.75 -20.88 -4.45
C SER A 102 2.23 -19.64 -3.70
N CYS A 103 3.37 -19.79 -3.02
CA CYS A 103 4.12 -18.71 -2.40
C CYS A 103 5.28 -18.23 -3.28
N ASP A 104 5.32 -18.59 -4.57
CA ASP A 104 6.37 -18.17 -5.48
C ASP A 104 6.32 -16.65 -5.70
N LEU A 105 7.31 -15.94 -5.16
CA LEU A 105 7.44 -14.49 -5.26
C LEU A 105 7.50 -13.99 -6.72
N SER A 106 7.99 -14.79 -7.68
CA SER A 106 8.00 -14.39 -9.09
C SER A 106 6.57 -14.29 -9.66
N ILE A 107 5.68 -15.16 -9.19
CA ILE A 107 4.28 -15.26 -9.58
C ILE A 107 3.42 -14.25 -8.81
N VAL A 108 3.45 -14.28 -7.48
CA VAL A 108 2.54 -13.45 -6.67
C VAL A 108 2.81 -11.95 -6.80
N ASN A 109 4.04 -11.54 -7.14
CA ASN A 109 4.38 -10.14 -7.42
C ASN A 109 3.81 -9.61 -8.74
N ILE A 110 3.19 -10.44 -9.59
CA ILE A 110 2.44 -9.97 -10.76
C ILE A 110 1.18 -9.22 -10.30
N LYS A 111 0.48 -9.70 -9.26
CA LYS A 111 -0.75 -9.09 -8.74
C LYS A 111 -0.60 -7.59 -8.40
N PRO A 112 0.34 -7.16 -7.54
CA PRO A 112 0.52 -5.74 -7.24
C PRO A 112 0.98 -4.91 -8.44
N ARG A 113 1.65 -5.51 -9.44
CA ARG A 113 2.01 -4.81 -10.69
C ARG A 113 0.81 -4.60 -11.62
N LEU A 114 -0.11 -5.55 -11.67
CA LEU A 114 -1.39 -5.36 -12.36
C LEU A 114 -2.20 -4.26 -11.68
N ARG A 115 -2.28 -4.28 -10.34
CA ARG A 115 -2.93 -3.22 -9.56
C ARG A 115 -2.34 -1.84 -9.83
N MET A 116 -1.00 -1.73 -9.82
CA MET A 116 -0.30 -0.48 -10.19
C MET A 116 -0.68 -0.01 -11.59
N THR A 117 -0.67 -0.93 -12.57
CA THR A 117 -1.06 -0.63 -13.96
C THR A 117 -2.49 -0.09 -14.04
N THR A 118 -3.43 -0.71 -13.33
CA THR A 118 -4.83 -0.26 -13.25
C THR A 118 -4.96 1.12 -12.59
N LEU A 119 -4.22 1.40 -11.51
CA LEU A 119 -4.24 2.72 -10.87
C LEU A 119 -3.71 3.81 -11.81
N TYR A 120 -2.61 3.56 -12.52
CA TYR A 120 -2.07 4.51 -13.48
C TYR A 120 -2.96 4.72 -14.71
N TYR A 121 -3.77 3.72 -15.12
CA TYR A 121 -4.80 3.92 -16.13
C TYR A 121 -5.82 4.99 -15.69
N TYR A 122 -6.37 4.88 -14.49
CA TYR A 122 -7.30 5.87 -13.94
C TYR A 122 -6.62 7.22 -13.69
N SER A 123 -5.39 7.20 -13.17
CA SER A 123 -4.57 8.40 -12.98
C SER A 123 -4.49 9.24 -14.26
N ASN A 124 -4.09 8.61 -15.37
CA ASN A 124 -3.98 9.27 -16.67
C ASN A 124 -5.32 9.75 -17.22
N ARG A 125 -6.39 8.97 -16.99
CA ARG A 125 -7.73 9.30 -17.51
C ARG A 125 -8.35 10.52 -16.82
N HIS A 126 -8.00 10.76 -15.56
CA HIS A 126 -8.55 11.85 -14.75
C HIS A 126 -7.56 13.00 -14.49
N ASN A 127 -6.32 12.91 -14.99
CA ASN A 127 -5.21 13.79 -14.60
C ASN A 127 -5.03 13.84 -13.07
N TYR A 128 -5.03 12.67 -12.42
CA TYR A 128 -4.83 12.52 -10.98
C TYR A 128 -3.40 12.08 -10.68
N LEU A 129 -3.02 12.05 -9.40
CA LEU A 129 -1.83 11.32 -8.93
C LEU A 129 -2.22 9.99 -8.28
N VAL A 130 -1.39 8.96 -8.48
CA VAL A 130 -1.47 7.71 -7.73
C VAL A 130 -0.89 7.91 -6.34
N VAL A 131 -1.70 7.77 -5.30
CA VAL A 131 -1.27 7.92 -3.90
C VAL A 131 -1.02 6.55 -3.30
N GLY A 132 0.25 6.26 -3.00
CA GLY A 132 0.67 4.98 -2.45
C GLY A 132 0.51 4.90 -0.94
N THR A 133 0.44 3.68 -0.42
CA THR A 133 0.08 3.41 0.97
C THR A 133 1.28 2.99 1.83
N THR A 134 2.48 2.93 1.26
CA THR A 134 3.67 2.45 1.96
C THR A 134 3.99 3.32 3.16
N ASN A 135 4.00 2.71 4.35
CA ASN A 135 4.34 3.38 5.61
C ASN A 135 5.84 3.21 5.97
N LYS A 136 6.29 3.82 7.08
CA LYS A 136 7.70 3.76 7.48
C LYS A 136 8.16 2.33 7.77
N ALA A 137 7.30 1.53 8.40
CA ALA A 137 7.58 0.14 8.71
C ALA A 137 7.89 -0.64 7.43
N GLU A 138 7.00 -0.59 6.43
CA GLU A 138 7.19 -1.25 5.14
C GLU A 138 8.41 -0.73 4.39
N MET A 139 8.69 0.58 4.45
CA MET A 139 9.86 1.15 3.78
C MET A 139 11.20 0.70 4.37
N VAL A 140 11.31 0.62 5.69
CA VAL A 140 12.57 0.23 6.37
C VAL A 140 12.97 -1.17 5.95
N VAL A 141 12.02 -2.11 5.97
CA VAL A 141 12.28 -3.51 5.62
C VAL A 141 11.98 -3.85 4.17
N GLY A 142 11.59 -2.89 3.33
CA GLY A 142 11.29 -3.10 1.91
C GLY A 142 10.16 -4.09 1.63
N HIS A 143 9.14 -4.11 2.50
CA HIS A 143 7.95 -4.98 2.42
C HIS A 143 6.89 -4.40 1.48
N TYR A 144 7.24 -4.35 0.21
CA TYR A 144 6.38 -3.93 -0.90
C TYR A 144 6.96 -4.46 -2.21
N THR A 145 6.14 -4.54 -3.25
CA THR A 145 6.60 -4.94 -4.58
C THR A 145 7.22 -3.75 -5.30
N LYS A 146 8.48 -3.90 -5.75
CA LYS A 146 9.12 -2.87 -6.57
C LYS A 146 8.35 -2.73 -7.89
N TYR A 147 7.94 -1.51 -8.21
CA TYR A 147 7.06 -1.18 -9.34
C TYR A 147 5.70 -1.90 -9.32
N GLY A 148 5.24 -2.29 -8.12
CA GLY A 148 3.87 -2.71 -7.84
C GLY A 148 3.23 -1.67 -6.92
N ASP A 149 2.87 -2.07 -5.71
CA ASP A 149 2.36 -1.18 -4.66
C ASP A 149 3.38 -0.10 -4.23
N GLY A 150 4.68 -0.34 -4.41
CA GLY A 150 5.71 0.70 -4.24
C GLY A 150 5.86 1.66 -5.43
N GLY A 151 5.13 1.44 -6.53
CA GLY A 151 5.07 2.36 -7.67
C GLY A 151 3.92 3.33 -7.51
N ALA A 152 4.20 4.51 -6.98
CA ALA A 152 3.24 5.58 -6.76
C ALA A 152 3.91 6.95 -6.94
N ASP A 153 3.09 8.00 -7.08
CA ASP A 153 3.58 9.37 -7.29
C ASP A 153 3.91 10.06 -5.95
N ILE A 154 3.11 9.81 -4.91
CA ILE A 154 3.31 10.36 -3.55
C ILE A 154 2.97 9.33 -2.46
N LEU A 155 3.61 9.45 -1.29
CA LEU A 155 3.52 8.49 -0.18
C LEU A 155 3.26 9.21 1.18
N PRO A 156 2.02 9.58 1.52
CA PRO A 156 1.72 10.37 2.72
C PRO A 156 2.01 9.64 4.04
N LEU A 157 2.05 8.30 4.05
CA LEU A 157 2.31 7.52 5.26
C LEU A 157 3.78 7.15 5.45
N ALA A 158 4.66 7.51 4.52
CA ALA A 158 6.06 7.09 4.46
C ALA A 158 6.84 7.39 5.75
N ASN A 159 6.46 8.42 6.51
CA ASN A 159 7.16 8.77 7.75
C ASN A 159 6.51 8.23 9.03
N LEU A 160 5.44 7.42 8.91
CA LEU A 160 4.70 6.92 10.06
C LEU A 160 5.00 5.45 10.37
N ALA A 161 5.30 5.15 11.63
CA ALA A 161 5.31 3.80 12.17
C ALA A 161 3.90 3.19 12.15
N LYS A 162 3.76 1.87 12.30
CA LYS A 162 2.45 1.20 12.17
C LYS A 162 1.48 1.61 13.28
N SER A 163 1.98 1.82 14.49
CA SER A 163 1.24 2.36 15.64
C SER A 163 0.73 3.78 15.39
N GLU A 164 1.51 4.62 14.72
CA GLU A 164 1.08 5.97 14.31
C GLU A 164 0.01 5.92 13.23
N VAL A 165 0.10 5.00 12.26
CA VAL A 165 -0.96 4.75 11.29
C VAL A 165 -2.25 4.29 11.98
N ARG A 166 -2.16 3.42 13.00
CA ARG A 166 -3.33 3.01 13.81
C ARG A 166 -3.94 4.17 14.59
N ALA A 167 -3.12 5.06 15.14
CA ALA A 167 -3.61 6.27 15.82
C ALA A 167 -4.30 7.22 14.83
N LEU A 168 -3.70 7.43 13.66
CA LEU A 168 -4.25 8.23 12.58
C LEU A 168 -5.60 7.67 12.08
N ALA A 169 -5.73 6.34 11.94
CA ALA A 169 -6.97 5.71 11.52
C ALA A 169 -8.14 6.03 12.46
N LYS A 170 -7.88 6.05 13.78
CA LYS A 170 -8.88 6.45 14.79
C LYS A 170 -9.28 7.92 14.64
N GLU A 171 -8.32 8.80 14.41
CA GLU A 171 -8.56 10.23 14.17
C GLU A 171 -9.35 10.49 12.86
N LEU A 172 -9.10 9.69 11.83
CA LEU A 172 -9.78 9.77 10.54
C LEU A 172 -11.19 9.17 10.54
N GLY A 173 -11.61 8.51 11.63
CA GLY A 173 -12.92 7.87 11.73
C GLY A 173 -13.04 6.58 10.90
N ILE A 174 -11.92 5.89 10.66
CA ILE A 174 -11.92 4.61 9.96
C ILE A 174 -12.70 3.56 10.78
N PRO A 175 -13.57 2.74 10.15
CA PRO A 175 -14.32 1.71 10.86
C PRO A 175 -13.44 0.79 11.73
N GLN A 176 -13.87 0.54 12.97
CA GLN A 176 -13.09 -0.21 13.95
C GLN A 176 -12.70 -1.63 13.46
N ARG A 177 -13.59 -2.29 12.70
CA ARG A 177 -13.31 -3.59 12.05
C ARG A 177 -12.04 -3.56 11.19
N ILE A 178 -11.82 -2.48 10.45
CA ILE A 178 -10.65 -2.31 9.58
C ILE A 178 -9.40 -2.02 10.41
N ILE A 179 -9.54 -1.27 11.52
CA ILE A 179 -8.43 -0.96 12.44
C ILE A 179 -7.93 -2.22 13.15
N ASP A 180 -8.83 -3.10 13.58
CA ASP A 180 -8.51 -4.30 14.36
C ASP A 180 -8.04 -5.48 13.49
N LYS A 181 -8.24 -5.39 12.17
CA LYS A 181 -7.80 -6.40 11.21
C LYS A 181 -6.28 -6.57 11.27
N ALA A 182 -5.83 -7.84 11.23
CA ALA A 182 -4.42 -8.16 11.16
C ALA A 182 -3.83 -7.68 9.82
N PRO A 183 -2.64 -7.02 9.81
CA PRO A 183 -1.98 -6.64 8.56
C PRO A 183 -1.64 -7.87 7.70
N SER A 184 -1.91 -7.76 6.41
CA SER A 184 -1.51 -8.74 5.40
C SER A 184 -1.45 -8.07 4.03
N ALA A 185 -0.41 -8.36 3.25
CA ALA A 185 -0.37 -7.94 1.84
C ALA A 185 -1.35 -8.72 0.93
N GLY A 186 -1.99 -9.79 1.43
CA GLY A 186 -3.00 -10.56 0.69
C GLY A 186 -2.51 -11.17 -0.63
N LEU A 187 -1.21 -11.52 -0.72
CA LEU A 187 -0.60 -12.00 -1.97
C LEU A 187 -0.94 -13.46 -2.30
N TRP A 188 -1.14 -14.29 -1.28
CA TRP A 188 -1.56 -15.70 -1.38
C TRP A 188 -2.42 -16.11 -0.19
N PHE A 189 -3.03 -17.28 -0.25
CA PHE A 189 -3.92 -17.78 0.81
C PHE A 189 -3.18 -17.96 2.13
N GLY A 190 -3.70 -17.38 3.22
CA GLY A 190 -3.10 -17.46 4.55
C GLY A 190 -1.87 -16.57 4.76
N HIS A 191 -1.62 -15.62 3.86
CA HIS A 191 -0.47 -14.72 3.95
C HIS A 191 -0.46 -13.89 5.25
N CYS A 192 0.69 -13.85 5.93
CA CYS A 192 0.91 -13.12 7.17
C CYS A 192 2.27 -12.40 7.12
N ASP A 193 2.23 -11.07 7.14
CA ASP A 193 3.41 -10.22 6.94
C ASP A 193 4.51 -10.49 7.98
N GLU A 194 4.15 -10.59 9.27
CA GLU A 194 5.12 -10.81 10.36
C GLU A 194 5.84 -12.17 10.22
N LYS A 195 5.13 -13.19 9.72
CA LYS A 195 5.73 -14.49 9.43
C LYS A 195 6.68 -14.44 8.22
N GLU A 196 6.32 -13.69 7.17
CA GLU A 196 7.21 -13.49 6.01
C GLU A 196 8.48 -12.72 6.39
N MET A 197 8.32 -11.64 7.17
CA MET A 197 9.43 -10.79 7.58
C MET A 197 10.30 -11.41 8.68
N GLY A 198 9.74 -12.34 9.46
CA GLY A 198 10.41 -12.92 10.63
C GLY A 198 10.56 -11.95 11.80
N ILE A 199 9.76 -10.88 11.82
CA ILE A 199 9.73 -9.84 12.86
C ILE A 199 8.29 -9.33 13.04
N SER A 200 7.94 -8.91 14.26
CA SER A 200 6.65 -8.27 14.52
C SER A 200 6.68 -6.79 14.16
N TYR A 201 5.50 -6.23 13.87
CA TYR A 201 5.34 -4.79 13.71
C TYR A 201 5.67 -4.03 14.99
N GLU A 202 5.46 -4.63 16.17
CA GLU A 202 5.82 -4.01 17.46
C GLU A 202 7.34 -3.82 17.58
N ALA A 203 8.13 -4.84 17.24
CA ALA A 203 9.59 -4.74 17.27
C ALA A 203 10.11 -3.74 16.22
N LEU A 204 9.49 -3.74 15.04
CA LEU A 204 9.83 -2.81 13.96
C LEU A 204 9.49 -1.36 14.33
N ASP A 205 8.33 -1.11 14.92
CA ASP A 205 7.93 0.20 15.42
C ASP A 205 8.86 0.68 16.54
N GLN A 206 9.20 -0.18 17.50
CA GLN A 206 10.15 0.16 18.56
C GLN A 206 11.50 0.60 17.96
N TYR A 207 12.00 -0.14 16.98
CA TYR A 207 13.24 0.20 16.27
C TYR A 207 13.12 1.55 15.55
N ILE A 208 12.03 1.80 14.84
CA ILE A 208 11.80 3.05 14.09
C ILE A 208 11.71 4.26 15.02
N LEU A 209 11.03 4.12 16.17
CA LEU A 209 10.76 5.22 17.08
C LEU A 209 11.92 5.52 18.04
N THR A 210 12.73 4.51 18.39
CA THR A 210 13.77 4.64 19.44
C THR A 210 15.20 4.38 18.94
N GLY A 211 15.36 3.80 17.75
CA GLY A 211 16.65 3.33 17.24
C GLY A 211 17.12 1.99 17.83
N ASP A 212 16.30 1.36 18.68
CA ASP A 212 16.64 0.09 19.31
C ASP A 212 15.44 -0.87 19.44
N THR A 213 15.74 -2.17 19.52
CA THR A 213 14.77 -3.24 19.78
C THR A 213 15.53 -4.50 20.21
N LEU A 214 14.84 -5.63 20.38
CA LEU A 214 15.46 -6.91 20.67
C LEU A 214 16.59 -7.23 19.68
N ALA A 215 17.72 -7.72 20.18
CA ALA A 215 18.94 -7.90 19.39
C ALA A 215 18.73 -8.76 18.13
N GLU A 216 17.90 -9.80 18.22
CA GLU A 216 17.54 -10.64 17.07
C GLU A 216 16.72 -9.87 16.03
N ALA A 217 15.65 -9.20 16.44
CA ALA A 217 14.83 -8.37 15.56
C ALA A 217 15.66 -7.27 14.89
N LYS A 218 16.55 -6.61 15.64
CA LYS A 218 17.47 -5.58 15.12
C LYS A 218 18.36 -6.12 14.00
N ARG A 219 18.92 -7.32 14.17
CA ARG A 219 19.74 -7.99 13.12
C ARG A 219 18.90 -8.29 11.89
N THR A 220 17.68 -8.82 12.05
CA THR A 220 16.78 -9.10 10.93
C THR A 220 16.40 -7.83 10.18
N ILE A 221 16.04 -6.75 10.90
CA ILE A 221 15.70 -5.45 10.30
C ILE A 221 16.88 -4.91 9.47
N GLN A 222 18.08 -4.86 10.04
CA GLN A 222 19.27 -4.36 9.35
C GLN A 222 19.64 -5.21 8.12
N ALA A 223 19.46 -6.53 8.20
CA ALA A 223 19.69 -7.42 7.07
C ALA A 223 18.68 -7.17 5.93
N LEU A 224 17.38 -7.02 6.25
CA LEU A 224 16.34 -6.69 5.29
C LEU A 224 16.55 -5.32 4.68
N GLU A 225 16.86 -4.32 5.50
CA GLU A 225 17.11 -2.94 5.09
C GLU A 225 18.24 -2.84 4.08
N LYS A 226 19.36 -3.55 4.33
CA LYS A 226 20.50 -3.61 3.41
C LYS A 226 20.15 -4.38 2.12
N LYS A 227 19.52 -5.55 2.25
CA LYS A 227 19.18 -6.41 1.09
C LYS A 227 18.20 -5.73 0.14
N ARG A 228 17.27 -4.93 0.67
CA ARG A 228 16.16 -4.32 -0.07
C ARG A 228 16.37 -2.82 -0.33
N GLU A 229 17.57 -2.30 -0.06
CA GLU A 229 17.93 -0.89 -0.28
C GLU A 229 17.62 -0.42 -1.71
N HIS A 230 17.90 -1.29 -2.69
CA HIS A 230 17.63 -1.03 -4.10
C HIS A 230 16.16 -0.74 -4.44
N LYS A 231 15.21 -1.01 -3.53
CA LYS A 231 13.78 -0.69 -3.72
C LYS A 231 13.45 0.76 -3.40
N ARG A 232 14.23 1.43 -2.54
CA ARG A 232 13.96 2.80 -2.04
C ARG A 232 14.47 3.90 -2.95
N PHE A 233 15.41 3.58 -3.84
CA PHE A 233 16.06 4.55 -4.71
C PHE A 233 15.70 4.30 -6.18
N MET A 234 15.81 5.37 -6.96
CA MET A 234 15.78 5.28 -8.42
C MET A 234 16.83 4.29 -8.93
N PRO A 235 16.62 3.67 -10.11
CA PRO A 235 17.64 2.85 -10.75
C PRO A 235 18.99 3.58 -10.77
N PRO A 236 20.09 2.95 -10.29
CA PRO A 236 21.38 3.61 -10.25
C PRO A 236 21.84 3.94 -11.66
N THR A 237 22.28 5.18 -11.88
CA THR A 237 22.86 5.63 -13.14
C THR A 237 24.38 5.68 -13.04
N PRO A 238 25.14 5.29 -14.08
CA PRO A 238 26.59 5.49 -14.10
C PRO A 238 26.95 6.96 -13.86
N PRO A 239 28.02 7.27 -13.11
CA PRO A 239 28.43 8.65 -12.83
C PRO A 239 29.14 9.34 -14.02
N VAL A 240 28.85 8.93 -15.26
CA VAL A 240 29.47 9.44 -16.49
C VAL A 240 28.43 10.14 -17.36
N ARG A 241 28.82 11.27 -17.97
CA ARG A 241 28.05 12.00 -18.98
C ARG A 241 28.57 11.66 -20.36
#